data_AF-A0A0Q4RKC0-F1
#
_entry.id   AF-A0A0Q4RKC0-F1
#
_cell.length_a   1.000
_cell.length_b   1.000
_cell.length_c   1.000
_cell.angle_alpha   90.00
_cell.angle_beta   90.00
_cell.angle_gamma   90.00
#
_symmetry.space_group_name_H-M   'P 1'
#
loop_
_entity.id
_entity.type
_entity.pdbx_description
1 polymer ?
#
loop_
_entity_poly.entity_id
_entity_poly.type
_entity_poly.pdbx_seq_one_letter_code
_entity_poly.pdbx_strand_id
1 'polypeptide(L)'
;MLDAFDFIVLRQPTRKQRILCPVWGRAIFVFDMDRYQGRAIVIEAQDLTPIDWSESVDPERARELERLRRDGHGIHRIRKGIQIRVTPTSLRNTVLYRTLFHEIGHHVDHDRSCVSDWEGKTRATKEDYAHRFAQELHDRLAALGALPFAPIIDERSLLADGLQQEWFCLP
;
A
#
# COMPACT_ATOMS: atom_id res chain seq x y z
N MET A 1 -14.40 -7.66 10.03
CA MET A 1 -13.01 -7.46 9.53
C MET A 1 -12.84 -6.04 9.00
N LEU A 2 -13.84 -5.49 8.29
CA LEU A 2 -13.85 -4.08 7.90
C LEU A 2 -14.13 -3.12 9.07
N ASP A 3 -14.57 -3.61 10.23
CA ASP A 3 -14.83 -2.79 11.43
C ASP A 3 -13.54 -2.35 12.15
N ALA A 4 -12.37 -2.71 11.63
CA ALA A 4 -11.06 -2.39 12.21
C ALA A 4 -10.58 -0.96 11.88
N PHE A 5 -11.22 -0.29 10.91
CA PHE A 5 -10.96 1.11 10.57
C PHE A 5 -12.24 1.76 10.04
N ASP A 6 -12.31 3.07 10.11
CA ASP A 6 -13.51 3.83 9.77
C ASP A 6 -13.42 4.42 8.35
N PHE A 7 -12.20 4.72 7.89
CA PHE A 7 -11.98 5.41 6.61
C PHE A 7 -10.88 4.78 5.76
N ILE A 8 -11.07 4.84 4.43
CA ILE A 8 -9.99 4.76 3.45
C ILE A 8 -9.83 6.14 2.83
N VAL A 9 -8.65 6.73 2.98
CA VAL A 9 -8.33 8.07 2.51
C VAL A 9 -7.37 7.98 1.34
N LEU A 10 -7.83 8.38 0.16
CA LEU A 10 -6.99 8.52 -1.02
C LEU A 10 -6.30 9.88 -0.98
N ARG A 11 -4.96 9.89 -0.87
CA ARG A 11 -4.18 11.13 -0.70
C ARG A 11 -3.20 11.32 -1.83
N GLN A 12 -3.09 12.54 -2.33
CA GLN A 12 -1.99 12.93 -3.20
C GLN A 12 -0.79 13.42 -2.36
N PRO A 13 0.38 12.76 -2.41
CA PRO A 13 1.54 13.21 -1.66
C PRO A 13 2.09 14.51 -2.25
N THR A 14 2.61 15.38 -1.37
CA THR A 14 3.37 16.56 -1.83
C THR A 14 4.66 16.12 -2.53
N ARG A 15 5.21 16.98 -3.40
CA ARG A 15 6.51 16.72 -4.05
C ARG A 15 7.62 16.42 -3.04
N LYS A 16 7.67 17.15 -1.91
CA LYS A 16 8.66 16.92 -0.85
C LYS A 16 8.50 15.54 -0.22
N GLN A 17 7.26 15.10 0.05
CA GLN A 17 7.00 13.78 0.61
C GLN A 17 7.40 12.66 -0.36
N ARG A 18 7.08 12.79 -1.66
CA ARG A 18 7.52 11.80 -2.66
C ARG A 18 9.05 11.64 -2.72
N ILE A 19 9.79 12.73 -2.55
CA ILE A 19 11.25 12.72 -2.61
C ILE A 19 11.87 12.19 -1.31
N LEU A 20 11.36 12.63 -0.16
CA LEU A 20 12.02 12.41 1.14
C LEU A 20 11.46 11.22 1.93
N CYS A 21 10.19 10.88 1.74
CA CYS A 21 9.49 9.81 2.48
C CYS A 21 8.43 9.16 1.58
N PRO A 22 8.83 8.54 0.46
CA PRO A 22 7.90 7.81 -0.39
C PRO A 22 7.35 6.61 0.38
N VAL A 23 6.03 6.49 0.43
CA VAL A 23 5.34 5.30 0.93
C VAL A 23 4.16 5.00 0.02
N TRP A 24 3.71 3.75 0.04
CA TRP A 24 2.53 3.29 -0.69
C TRP A 24 1.23 3.57 0.07
N GLY A 25 1.28 3.51 1.41
CA GLY A 25 0.14 3.71 2.30
C GLY A 25 0.55 3.81 3.77
N ARG A 26 -0.42 4.05 4.67
CA ARG A 26 -0.23 4.10 6.13
C ARG A 26 -1.50 3.72 6.88
N ALA A 27 -1.36 2.97 7.97
CA ALA A 27 -2.36 2.83 9.01
C ALA A 27 -2.29 4.01 10.00
N ILE A 28 -3.40 4.71 10.17
CA ILE A 28 -3.55 5.86 11.07
C ILE A 28 -4.57 5.49 12.15
N PHE A 29 -4.11 5.30 13.39
CA PHE A 29 -4.96 4.89 14.50
C PHE A 29 -5.76 6.04 15.13
N VAL A 30 -5.34 7.28 14.90
CA VAL A 30 -6.05 8.50 15.31
C VAL A 30 -6.06 9.45 14.12
N PHE A 31 -7.17 9.44 13.39
CA PHE A 31 -7.44 10.31 12.24
C PHE A 31 -8.50 11.33 12.66
N ASP A 32 -8.18 12.61 12.43
CA ASP A 32 -9.05 13.74 12.73
C ASP A 32 -8.93 14.75 11.58
N MET A 33 -10.00 14.91 10.81
CA MET A 33 -10.08 15.82 9.69
C MET A 33 -11.50 16.38 9.55
N ASP A 34 -11.68 17.62 10.04
CA ASP A 34 -12.97 18.33 10.03
C ASP A 34 -14.07 17.49 10.70
N ARG A 35 -15.05 16.99 9.94
CA ARG A 35 -16.14 16.15 10.46
C ARG A 35 -15.81 14.65 10.52
N TYR A 36 -14.62 14.23 10.09
CA TYR A 36 -14.23 12.82 10.02
C TYR A 36 -13.25 12.49 11.13
N GLN A 37 -13.69 11.66 12.09
CA GLN A 37 -12.89 11.22 13.24
C GLN A 37 -12.95 9.70 13.38
N GLY A 38 -11.79 9.07 13.59
CA GLY A 38 -11.69 7.61 13.74
C GLY A 38 -10.32 7.05 13.37
N ARG A 39 -10.30 5.80 12.92
CA ARG A 39 -9.12 5.12 12.37
C ARG A 39 -9.19 5.16 10.85
N ALA A 40 -8.04 5.36 10.21
CA ALA A 40 -7.97 5.45 8.76
C ALA A 40 -6.85 4.58 8.18
N ILE A 41 -7.06 4.13 6.95
CA ILE A 41 -6.00 3.69 6.06
C ILE A 41 -5.81 4.80 5.02
N VAL A 42 -4.61 5.34 4.93
CA VAL A 42 -4.24 6.31 3.89
C VAL A 42 -3.55 5.56 2.76
N ILE A 43 -4.02 5.73 1.53
CA ILE A 43 -3.38 5.22 0.32
C ILE A 43 -2.84 6.40 -0.47
N GLU A 44 -1.56 6.35 -0.82
CA GLU A 44 -0.87 7.42 -1.52
C GLU A 44 -0.97 7.24 -3.03
N ALA A 45 -1.43 8.28 -3.73
CA ALA A 45 -1.38 8.34 -5.19
C ALA A 45 0.07 8.29 -5.67
N GLN A 46 0.32 7.46 -6.68
CA GLN A 46 1.63 7.25 -7.30
C GLN A 46 1.56 7.59 -8.78
N ASP A 47 2.68 8.05 -9.33
CA ASP A 47 2.88 8.12 -10.77
C ASP A 47 3.70 6.92 -11.26
N LEU A 48 3.86 6.80 -12.57
CA LEU A 48 4.60 5.68 -13.20
C LEU A 48 6.09 5.98 -13.38
N THR A 49 6.60 7.05 -12.76
CA THR A 49 8.02 7.37 -12.84
C THR A 49 8.83 6.26 -12.18
N PRO A 50 9.95 5.81 -12.77
CA PRO A 50 10.82 4.85 -12.12
C PRO A 50 11.31 5.33 -10.75
N ILE A 51 11.44 4.39 -9.81
CA ILE A 51 11.94 4.66 -8.46
C ILE A 51 13.40 4.26 -8.40
N ASP A 52 14.27 5.23 -8.09
CA ASP A 52 15.70 4.99 -7.96
C ASP A 52 16.08 4.74 -6.49
N TRP A 53 16.73 3.61 -6.24
CA TRP A 53 17.29 3.21 -4.96
C TRP A 53 18.81 3.19 -5.03
N SER A 54 19.46 3.57 -3.92
CA SER A 54 20.91 3.37 -3.77
C SER A 54 21.29 1.89 -3.82
N GLU A 55 22.55 1.60 -4.17
CA GLU A 55 23.08 0.24 -4.26
C GLU A 55 23.18 -0.46 -2.89
N SER A 56 23.19 0.30 -1.79
CA SER A 56 23.19 -0.23 -0.44
C SER A 56 21.84 -0.86 -0.11
N VAL A 57 21.78 -2.18 -0.21
CA VAL A 57 20.61 -3.00 0.11
C VAL A 57 20.89 -3.72 1.42
N ASP A 58 20.32 -3.22 2.51
CA ASP A 58 20.24 -3.97 3.76
C ASP A 58 19.25 -5.16 3.62
N PRO A 59 19.21 -6.11 4.58
CA PRO A 59 18.34 -7.27 4.47
C PRO A 59 16.85 -6.95 4.28
N GLU A 60 16.35 -5.84 4.84
CA GLU A 60 14.95 -5.45 4.69
C GLU A 60 14.69 -4.86 3.30
N ARG A 61 15.60 -4.04 2.78
CA ARG A 61 15.53 -3.59 1.39
C ARG A 61 15.66 -4.74 0.40
N ALA A 62 16.42 -5.78 0.71
CA ALA A 62 16.51 -6.97 -0.13
C ALA A 62 15.17 -7.71 -0.20
N ARG A 63 14.50 -7.86 0.95
CA ARG A 63 13.15 -8.42 1.03
C ARG A 63 12.15 -7.56 0.27
N GLU A 64 12.21 -6.24 0.42
CA GLU A 64 11.30 -5.35 -0.30
C GLU A 64 11.51 -5.38 -1.81
N LEU A 65 12.77 -5.44 -2.29
CA LEU A 65 13.05 -5.62 -3.73
C LEU A 65 12.49 -6.92 -4.28
N GLU A 66 12.54 -7.99 -3.49
CA GLU A 66 11.94 -9.27 -3.86
C GLU A 66 10.42 -9.18 -3.91
N ARG A 67 9.80 -8.55 -2.90
CA ARG A 67 8.35 -8.30 -2.89
C ARG A 67 7.95 -7.47 -4.11
N LEU A 68 8.62 -6.34 -4.40
CA LEU A 68 8.34 -5.52 -5.58
C LEU A 68 8.48 -6.30 -6.89
N ARG A 69 9.48 -7.19 -6.99
CA ARG A 69 9.62 -8.05 -8.17
C ARG A 69 8.43 -8.99 -8.34
N ARG A 70 7.93 -9.58 -7.25
CA ARG A 70 6.74 -10.47 -7.26
C ARG A 70 5.47 -9.73 -7.66
N ASP A 71 5.35 -8.47 -7.28
CA ASP A 71 4.23 -7.63 -7.73
C ASP A 71 4.30 -7.30 -9.23
N GLY A 72 5.44 -7.56 -9.89
CA GLY A 72 5.64 -7.37 -11.32
C GLY A 72 6.48 -6.14 -11.69
N HIS A 73 7.13 -5.48 -10.72
CA HIS A 73 8.02 -4.36 -11.01
C HIS A 73 9.31 -4.82 -11.70
N GLY A 74 9.76 -4.06 -12.70
CA GLY A 74 11.02 -4.33 -13.39
C GLY A 74 12.22 -3.85 -12.56
N ILE A 75 13.05 -4.76 -12.06
CA ILE A 75 14.22 -4.41 -11.24
C ILE A 75 15.47 -4.39 -12.12
N HIS A 76 16.08 -3.21 -12.27
CA HIS A 76 17.26 -3.01 -13.12
C HIS A 76 18.42 -2.43 -12.31
N ARG A 77 19.60 -3.04 -12.41
CA ARG A 77 20.82 -2.41 -11.90
C ARG A 77 21.28 -1.33 -12.87
N ILE A 78 21.55 -0.15 -12.36
CA ILE A 78 22.06 1.01 -13.09
C ILE A 78 23.36 1.48 -12.45
N ARG A 79 24.12 2.34 -13.15
CA ARG A 79 25.41 2.86 -12.65
C ARG A 79 25.33 3.49 -11.24
N LYS A 80 24.17 4.03 -10.86
CA LYS A 80 23.95 4.72 -9.57
C LYS A 80 23.09 3.91 -8.58
N GLY A 81 22.94 2.60 -8.77
CA GLY A 81 22.18 1.74 -7.87
C GLY A 81 21.15 0.87 -8.59
N ILE A 82 19.92 0.89 -8.10
CA ILE A 82 18.82 0.06 -8.60
C ILE A 82 17.69 0.96 -9.05
N GLN A 83 17.20 0.74 -10.26
CA GLN A 83 16.00 1.39 -10.78
C GLN A 83 14.85 0.38 -10.82
N ILE A 84 13.74 0.76 -10.21
CA ILE A 84 12.50 0.00 -10.17
C ILE A 84 11.54 0.62 -11.19
N ARG A 85 11.23 -0.12 -12.26
CA ARG A 85 10.26 0.29 -13.28
C ARG A 85 8.86 -0.11 -12.85
N VAL A 86 7.98 0.88 -12.85
CA VAL A 86 6.58 0.77 -12.40
C VAL A 86 5.68 0.68 -13.64
N THR A 87 4.75 -0.26 -13.65
CA THR A 87 3.65 -0.34 -14.62
C THR A 87 2.32 -0.16 -13.87
N PRO A 88 1.22 0.20 -14.56
CA PRO A 88 -0.09 0.24 -13.92
C PRO A 88 -0.46 -1.08 -13.23
N THR A 89 -0.13 -2.22 -13.84
CA THR A 89 -0.36 -3.56 -13.28
C THR A 89 0.48 -3.81 -12.02
N SER A 90 1.79 -3.50 -12.05
CA SER A 90 2.65 -3.73 -10.88
C SER A 90 2.31 -2.80 -9.72
N LEU A 91 1.95 -1.56 -10.04
CA LEU A 91 1.49 -0.58 -9.06
C LEU A 91 0.17 -1.00 -8.42
N ARG A 92 -0.79 -1.49 -9.22
CA ARG A 92 -2.05 -2.04 -8.70
C ARG A 92 -1.80 -3.17 -7.72
N ASN A 93 -0.94 -4.12 -8.07
CA ASN A 93 -0.61 -5.25 -7.21
C ASN A 93 -0.01 -4.78 -5.88
N THR A 94 0.95 -3.84 -5.93
CA THR A 94 1.54 -3.26 -4.72
C THR A 94 0.52 -2.55 -3.87
N VAL A 95 -0.24 -1.62 -4.44
CA VAL A 95 -1.12 -0.74 -3.66
C VAL A 95 -2.34 -1.50 -3.14
N LEU A 96 -3.06 -2.23 -4.00
CA LEU A 96 -4.33 -2.85 -3.63
C LEU A 96 -4.18 -4.21 -2.96
N TYR A 97 -3.22 -5.03 -3.43
CA TYR A 97 -3.16 -6.44 -3.03
C TYR A 97 -2.07 -6.72 -2.00
N ARG A 98 -1.22 -5.74 -1.71
CA ARG A 98 -0.17 -5.86 -0.69
C ARG A 98 -0.25 -4.76 0.36
N THR A 99 -0.11 -3.50 -0.02
CA THR A 99 -0.11 -2.37 0.90
C THR A 99 -1.45 -2.25 1.62
N LEU A 100 -2.57 -2.21 0.90
CA LEU A 100 -3.88 -2.12 1.56
C LEU A 100 -4.08 -3.25 2.58
N PHE A 101 -3.78 -4.50 2.22
CA PHE A 101 -3.91 -5.62 3.15
C PHE A 101 -2.94 -5.54 4.34
N HIS A 102 -1.74 -5.00 4.12
CA HIS A 102 -0.77 -4.76 5.18
C HIS A 102 -1.28 -3.70 6.17
N GLU A 103 -1.83 -2.58 5.69
CA GLU A 103 -2.41 -1.56 6.56
C GLU A 103 -3.66 -2.09 7.31
N ILE A 104 -4.47 -2.94 6.68
CA ILE A 104 -5.56 -3.66 7.37
C ILE A 104 -4.97 -4.55 8.48
N GLY A 105 -3.87 -5.25 8.19
CA GLY A 105 -3.17 -6.10 9.15
C GLY A 105 -2.72 -5.34 10.39
N HIS A 106 -2.24 -4.10 10.24
CA HIS A 106 -1.92 -3.23 11.37
C HIS A 106 -3.13 -2.90 12.26
N HIS A 107 -4.28 -2.54 11.65
CA HIS A 107 -5.51 -2.28 12.40
C HIS A 107 -6.05 -3.53 13.09
N VAL A 108 -6.03 -4.68 12.41
CA VAL A 108 -6.45 -5.96 12.98
C VAL A 108 -5.56 -6.38 14.14
N ASP A 109 -4.24 -6.20 14.04
CA ASP A 109 -3.32 -6.51 15.14
C ASP A 109 -3.54 -5.61 16.34
N HIS A 110 -3.74 -4.31 16.09
CA HIS A 110 -4.04 -3.33 17.12
C HIS A 110 -5.32 -3.70 17.88
N ASP A 111 -6.41 -4.00 17.18
CA ASP A 111 -7.70 -4.33 17.80
C ASP A 111 -7.69 -5.65 18.58
N ARG A 112 -6.83 -6.59 18.18
CA ARG A 112 -6.66 -7.86 18.89
C ARG A 112 -5.72 -7.75 20.08
N SER A 113 -4.96 -6.67 20.19
CA SER A 113 -4.01 -6.44 21.27
C SER A 113 -4.69 -5.66 22.39
N CYS A 114 -4.44 -6.01 23.65
CA CYS A 114 -4.69 -5.06 24.71
C CYS A 114 -3.64 -3.93 24.66
N VAL A 115 -3.90 -2.80 25.32
CA VAL A 115 -3.03 -1.62 25.26
C VAL A 115 -1.58 -1.95 25.65
N SER A 116 -1.39 -2.70 26.74
CA SER A 116 -0.05 -3.09 27.20
C SER A 116 0.68 -4.01 26.22
N ASP A 117 -0.05 -4.94 25.58
CA ASP A 117 0.54 -5.84 24.58
C ASP A 117 0.97 -5.07 23.34
N TRP A 118 0.13 -4.14 22.88
CA TRP A 118 0.43 -3.31 21.72
C TRP A 118 1.64 -2.40 21.97
N GLU A 119 1.71 -1.75 23.12
CA GLU A 119 2.83 -0.89 23.50
C GLU A 119 4.12 -1.69 23.70
N GLY A 120 4.03 -2.92 24.22
CA GLY A 120 5.17 -3.81 24.42
C GLY A 120 5.73 -4.41 23.11
N LYS A 121 4.95 -4.45 22.03
CA LYS A 121 5.41 -4.97 20.73
C LYS A 121 6.44 -4.03 20.10
N THR A 122 7.57 -4.62 19.71
CA THR A 122 8.57 -3.92 18.89
C THR A 122 7.99 -3.55 17.52
N ARG A 123 8.57 -2.54 16.86
CA ARG A 123 8.21 -2.19 15.48
C ARG A 123 8.33 -3.41 14.56
N ALA A 124 9.44 -4.14 14.63
CA ALA A 124 9.65 -5.33 13.80
C ALA A 124 8.53 -6.36 13.96
N THR A 125 8.09 -6.62 15.19
CA THR A 125 6.98 -7.55 15.46
C THR A 125 5.66 -7.09 14.83
N LYS A 126 5.37 -5.78 14.87
CA LYS A 126 4.17 -5.21 14.25
C LYS A 126 4.23 -5.32 12.71
N GLU A 127 5.38 -5.03 12.11
CA GLU A 127 5.61 -5.19 10.66
C GLU A 127 5.47 -6.64 10.21
N ASP A 128 6.08 -7.58 10.94
CA ASP A 128 6.02 -9.01 10.64
C ASP A 128 4.59 -9.54 10.67
N TYR A 129 3.77 -9.07 11.64
CA TYR A 129 2.35 -9.39 11.67
C TYR A 129 1.64 -8.88 10.42
N ALA A 130 1.79 -7.60 10.10
CA ALA A 130 1.10 -6.97 8.99
C ALA A 130 1.49 -7.59 7.63
N HIS A 131 2.77 -7.91 7.43
CA HIS A 131 3.23 -8.64 6.25
C HIS A 131 2.62 -10.04 6.16
N ARG A 132 2.61 -10.80 7.27
CA ARG A 132 2.02 -12.15 7.28
C ARG A 132 0.52 -12.10 7.01
N PHE A 133 -0.20 -11.20 7.68
CA PHE A 133 -1.63 -10.99 7.47
C PHE A 133 -1.94 -10.65 6.01
N ALA A 134 -1.16 -9.74 5.40
CA ALA A 134 -1.33 -9.36 4.01
C ALA A 134 -1.16 -10.55 3.06
N GLN A 135 -0.12 -11.36 3.28
CA GLN A 135 0.15 -12.55 2.47
C GLN A 135 -0.96 -13.60 2.63
N GLU A 136 -1.37 -13.91 3.86
CA GLU A 136 -2.44 -14.89 4.14
C GLU A 136 -3.79 -14.45 3.53
N LEU A 137 -4.14 -13.17 3.64
CA LEU A 137 -5.35 -12.62 3.05
C LEU A 137 -5.29 -12.66 1.52
N HIS A 138 -4.16 -12.27 0.93
CA HIS A 138 -3.93 -12.36 -0.49
C HIS A 138 -4.13 -13.79 -1.00
N ASP A 139 -3.44 -14.76 -0.40
CA ASP A 139 -3.47 -16.16 -0.84
C ASP A 139 -4.86 -16.77 -0.69
N ARG A 140 -5.56 -16.42 0.38
CA ARG A 140 -6.96 -16.84 0.57
C ARG A 140 -7.86 -16.28 -0.53
N LEU A 141 -7.78 -14.98 -0.83
CA LEU A 141 -8.62 -14.37 -1.86
C LEU A 141 -8.26 -14.87 -3.27
N ALA A 142 -6.98 -15.12 -3.54
CA ALA A 142 -6.52 -15.73 -4.78
C ALA A 142 -7.06 -17.16 -4.94
N ALA A 143 -7.01 -17.98 -3.89
CA ALA A 143 -7.55 -19.34 -3.90
C ALA A 143 -9.08 -19.38 -4.13
N LEU A 144 -9.79 -18.31 -3.74
CA LEU A 144 -11.21 -18.13 -4.00
C LEU A 144 -11.51 -17.55 -5.39
N GLY A 145 -10.48 -17.24 -6.20
CA GLY A 145 -10.64 -16.59 -7.50
C GLY A 145 -11.07 -15.11 -7.42
N ALA A 146 -10.99 -14.50 -6.24
CA ALA A 146 -11.34 -13.09 -6.04
C ALA A 146 -10.20 -12.14 -6.44
N LEU A 147 -8.96 -12.64 -6.51
CA LEU A 147 -7.78 -11.88 -6.95
C LEU A 147 -7.05 -12.59 -8.11
N PRO A 148 -6.50 -11.83 -9.07
CA PRO A 148 -6.78 -10.42 -9.31
C PRO A 148 -8.18 -10.24 -9.91
N PHE A 149 -8.93 -9.24 -9.47
CA PHE A 149 -10.15 -8.83 -10.17
C PHE A 149 -9.83 -7.80 -11.27
N ALA A 150 -10.69 -7.71 -12.28
CA ALA A 150 -10.55 -6.73 -13.36
C ALA A 150 -10.65 -5.28 -12.84
N PRO A 151 -10.10 -4.28 -13.55
CA PRO A 151 -10.42 -2.88 -13.25
C PRO A 151 -11.93 -2.62 -13.27
N ILE A 152 -12.42 -1.99 -12.22
CA ILE A 152 -13.80 -1.53 -12.13
C ILE A 152 -13.78 -0.06 -12.57
N ILE A 153 -14.34 0.21 -13.74
CA ILE A 153 -14.45 1.56 -14.29
C ILE A 153 -15.94 1.89 -14.32
N ASP A 154 -16.33 2.85 -13.48
CA ASP A 154 -17.68 3.39 -13.46
C ASP A 154 -17.64 4.81 -14.01
N GLU A 155 -17.83 4.94 -15.32
CA GLU A 155 -17.84 6.22 -16.02
C GLU A 155 -18.85 7.21 -15.42
N ARG A 156 -19.99 6.69 -14.93
CA ARG A 156 -21.03 7.54 -14.33
C ARG A 156 -20.55 8.13 -13.01
N SER A 157 -19.92 7.32 -12.17
CA SER A 157 -19.35 7.80 -10.90
C SER A 157 -18.19 8.76 -11.14
N LEU A 158 -17.29 8.45 -12.09
CA LEU A 158 -16.22 9.36 -12.48
C LEU A 158 -16.76 10.73 -12.91
N LEU A 159 -17.75 10.75 -13.81
CA LEU A 159 -18.37 11.99 -14.28
C LEU A 159 -19.06 12.76 -13.15
N ALA A 160 -19.75 12.06 -12.24
CA ALA A 160 -20.40 12.67 -11.08
C ALA A 160 -19.40 13.36 -10.14
N ASP A 161 -18.20 12.80 -10.01
CA ASP A 161 -17.10 13.36 -9.21
C ASP A 161 -16.24 14.37 -9.99
N GLY A 162 -16.61 14.71 -11.23
CA GLY A 162 -15.85 15.63 -12.10
C GLY A 162 -14.50 15.06 -12.56
N LEU A 163 -14.36 13.74 -12.54
CA LEU A 163 -13.16 13.01 -12.94
C LEU A 163 -13.27 12.57 -14.41
N GLN A 164 -12.16 12.63 -15.14
CA GLN A 164 -12.09 12.12 -16.51
C GLN A 164 -11.28 10.81 -16.54
N GLN A 165 -11.76 9.81 -17.28
CA GLN A 165 -11.09 8.51 -17.37
C GLN A 165 -9.65 8.62 -17.89
N GLU A 166 -9.39 9.56 -18.80
CA GLU A 166 -8.06 9.82 -19.36
C GLU A 166 -7.01 10.27 -18.34
N TRP A 167 -7.43 10.67 -17.14
CA TRP A 167 -6.50 10.99 -16.04
C TRP A 167 -5.89 9.75 -15.40
N PHE A 168 -6.43 8.56 -15.68
CA PHE A 168 -6.02 7.30 -15.05
C PHE A 168 -5.33 6.38 -16.05
N CYS A 169 -4.19 5.83 -15.65
CA CYS A 169 -3.53 4.75 -16.38
C CYS A 169 -4.12 3.41 -15.93
N LEU A 170 -4.82 2.73 -16.84
CA LEU A 170 -5.46 1.45 -16.54
C LEU A 170 -4.44 0.28 -16.59
N PRO A 171 -4.55 -0.71 -15.70
CA PRO A 171 -3.71 -1.91 -15.68
C PRO A 171 -4.03 -2.97 -16.72
#